data_AF-A0AA38N0U9-F1
#
_entry.id   AF-A0AA38N0U9-F1
#
_cell.length_a   1.000
_cell.length_b   1.000
_cell.length_c   1.000
_cell.angle_alpha   90.00
_cell.angle_beta   90.00
_cell.angle_gamma   90.00
#
_symmetry.space_group_name_H-M   'P 1'
#
loop_
_entity.id
_entity.type
_entity.pdbx_description
1 polymer ?
#
loop_
_entity_poly.entity_id
_entity_poly.type
_entity_poly.pdbx_seq_one_letter_code
_entity_poly.pdbx_strand_id
1 'polypeptide(L)'
;FGDPLAERLEYVLTQQAPFPGETTDIEEVRSIERFVAYRISNHSHLLIDSAYEDRELHIPTQLLINPDFEPHAWFVRQLGSSGSVSETASRPMGDARAMRISQILNNAASYPGDNLPDFHP
;
A
#
# COMPACT_ATOMS: atom_id res chain seq x y z
N PHE A 1 20.01 -0.21 9.59
CA PHE A 1 20.10 0.95 10.50
C PHE A 1 21.23 1.85 10.05
N GLY A 2 20.98 3.16 9.90
CA GLY A 2 22.00 4.14 9.53
C GLY A 2 21.94 4.64 8.09
N ASP A 3 20.76 4.76 7.48
CA ASP A 3 20.61 5.59 6.27
C ASP A 3 19.92 6.92 6.66
N PRO A 4 20.67 8.03 6.74
CA PRO A 4 20.12 9.32 7.14
C PRO A 4 18.99 9.83 6.25
N LEU A 5 18.96 9.42 4.98
CA LEU A 5 17.89 9.83 4.05
C LEU A 5 16.60 9.07 4.32
N ALA A 6 16.70 7.78 4.63
CA ALA A 6 15.55 6.96 5.01
C ALA A 6 14.97 7.43 6.35
N GLU A 7 15.82 7.63 7.35
CA GLU A 7 15.40 8.10 8.68
C GLU A 7 14.76 9.50 8.61
N ARG A 8 15.33 10.41 7.81
CA ARG A 8 14.72 11.73 7.56
C ARG A 8 13.36 11.60 6.88
N LEU A 9 13.22 10.71 5.91
CA LEU A 9 11.97 10.48 5.19
C LEU A 9 10.87 10.00 6.13
N GLU A 10 11.15 8.97 6.93
CA GLU A 10 10.23 8.44 7.95
C GLU A 10 9.83 9.54 8.93
N TYR A 11 10.81 10.26 9.49
CA TYR A 11 10.57 11.32 10.44
C TYR A 11 9.65 12.41 9.88
N VAL A 12 9.93 12.90 8.67
CA VAL A 12 9.11 13.96 8.05
C VAL A 12 7.68 13.49 7.82
N LEU A 13 7.48 12.27 7.32
CA LEU A 13 6.14 11.73 7.05
C LEU A 13 5.36 11.49 8.35
N THR A 14 5.99 10.94 9.38
CA THR A 14 5.35 10.72 10.68
C THR A 14 4.95 12.04 11.35
N GLN A 15 5.79 13.07 11.27
CA GLN A 15 5.47 14.39 11.85
C GLN A 15 4.33 15.12 11.13
N GLN A 16 4.14 14.85 9.84
CA GLN A 16 3.17 15.54 8.99
C GLN A 16 1.85 14.77 8.82
N ALA A 17 1.69 13.62 9.49
CA ALA A 17 0.40 12.98 9.67
C ALA A 17 -0.59 13.89 10.44
N PRO A 18 -1.91 13.81 10.17
CA PRO A 18 -2.58 12.86 9.28
C PRO A 18 -2.57 13.29 7.80
N PHE A 19 -2.68 12.32 6.89
CA PHE A 19 -2.75 12.57 5.45
C PHE A 19 -4.21 12.66 4.95
N PRO A 20 -4.46 13.27 3.78
CA PRO A 20 -5.82 13.41 3.25
C PRO A 20 -6.53 12.06 3.09
N GLY A 21 -7.75 11.97 3.62
CA GLY A 21 -8.57 10.75 3.58
C GLY A 21 -8.43 9.85 4.80
N GLU A 22 -7.54 10.17 5.74
CA GLU A 22 -7.39 9.41 6.98
C GLU A 22 -8.44 9.79 8.01
N THR A 23 -9.08 8.79 8.59
CA THR A 23 -10.06 8.94 9.67
C THR A 23 -9.50 8.56 11.04
N THR A 24 -8.26 8.08 11.09
CA THR A 24 -7.60 7.56 12.30
C THR A 24 -7.20 8.70 13.23
N ASP A 25 -7.25 8.43 14.54
CA ASP A 25 -6.80 9.37 15.57
C ASP A 25 -5.30 9.69 15.39
N ILE A 26 -4.96 10.97 15.43
CA ILE A 26 -3.59 11.47 15.18
C ILE A 26 -2.60 10.89 16.18
N GLU A 27 -3.03 10.70 17.44
CA GLU A 27 -2.20 10.12 18.49
C GLU A 27 -1.92 8.63 18.22
N GLU A 28 -2.91 7.89 17.70
CA GLU A 28 -2.75 6.50 17.31
C GLU A 28 -1.79 6.36 16.12
N VAL A 29 -1.95 7.20 15.09
CA VAL A 29 -1.08 7.22 13.90
C VAL A 29 0.37 7.52 14.25
N ARG A 30 0.62 8.42 15.22
CA ARG A 30 1.99 8.76 15.66
C ARG A 30 2.61 7.71 16.57
N SER A 31 1.79 6.93 17.27
CA SER A 31 2.26 5.85 18.16
C SER A 31 2.66 4.58 17.41
N ILE A 32 2.16 4.39 16.19
CA ILE A 32 2.45 3.24 15.33
C ILE A 32 3.62 3.61 14.42
N GLU A 33 4.60 2.72 14.29
CA GLU A 33 5.64 2.79 13.25
C GLU A 33 5.01 2.56 11.87
N ARG A 34 4.34 3.59 11.36
CA ARG A 34 3.57 3.52 10.13
C ARG A 34 4.48 3.46 8.90
N PHE A 35 5.46 4.34 8.87
CA PHE A 35 6.38 4.48 7.75
C PHE A 35 7.68 3.78 8.08
N VAL A 36 8.07 2.86 7.20
CA VAL A 36 9.39 2.23 7.22
C VAL A 36 10.05 2.48 5.88
N ALA A 37 11.22 3.08 5.90
CA ALA A 37 12.01 3.38 4.72
C ALA A 37 13.39 2.72 4.82
N TYR A 38 13.87 2.21 3.69
CA TYR A 38 15.24 1.71 3.61
C TYR A 38 15.78 1.76 2.20
N ARG A 39 17.10 1.79 2.09
CA ARG A 39 17.80 1.78 0.82
C ARG A 39 17.83 0.38 0.25
N ILE A 40 17.30 0.22 -0.97
CA ILE A 40 17.32 -1.05 -1.71
C ILE A 40 18.43 -1.09 -2.76
N SER A 41 18.95 0.08 -3.16
CA SER A 41 20.11 0.17 -4.06
C SER A 41 20.81 1.53 -3.94
N ASN A 42 21.89 1.72 -4.69
CA ASN A 42 22.57 3.01 -4.71
C ASN A 42 21.72 4.18 -5.23
N HIS A 43 20.64 3.88 -5.97
CA HIS A 43 19.83 4.85 -6.69
C HIS A 43 18.36 4.85 -6.24
N SER A 44 17.97 3.98 -5.30
CA SER A 44 16.57 3.84 -4.89
C SER A 44 16.45 3.48 -3.42
N HIS A 45 15.41 4.07 -2.83
CA HIS A 45 14.85 3.76 -1.53
C HIS A 45 13.47 3.16 -1.71
N LEU A 46 13.06 2.31 -0.77
CA LEU A 46 11.70 1.80 -0.64
C LEU A 46 11.08 2.46 0.59
N LEU A 47 9.85 2.93 0.45
CA LEU A 47 8.99 3.39 1.55
C LEU A 47 7.81 2.43 1.63
N ILE A 48 7.57 1.88 2.82
CA ILE A 48 6.42 1.03 3.14
C ILE A 48 5.50 1.84 4.05
N ASP A 49 4.21 1.88 3.70
CA ASP A 49 3.15 2.46 4.54
C ASP A 49 2.21 1.36 5.05
N SER A 50 2.35 1.02 6.32
CA SER A 50 1.54 -0.03 6.96
C SER A 50 0.07 0.36 7.17
N ALA A 51 -0.28 1.66 7.05
CA ALA A 51 -1.67 2.08 7.11
C ALA A 51 -2.46 1.78 5.83
N TYR A 52 -1.78 1.46 4.72
CA TYR A 52 -2.39 1.21 3.41
C TYR A 52 -1.94 -0.14 2.83
N GLU A 53 -2.26 -1.25 3.51
CA GLU A 53 -1.95 -2.62 3.06
C GLU A 53 -0.45 -2.83 2.74
N ASP A 54 0.44 -2.27 3.56
CA ASP A 54 1.89 -2.33 3.37
C ASP A 54 2.33 -1.84 1.99
N ARG A 55 1.67 -0.80 1.48
CA ARG A 55 1.96 -0.25 0.16
C ARG A 55 3.42 0.14 0.04
N GLU A 56 4.06 -0.42 -0.98
CA GLU A 56 5.44 -0.15 -1.34
C GLU A 56 5.55 0.98 -2.35
N LEU A 57 6.40 1.97 -2.05
CA LEU A 57 6.68 3.11 -2.91
C LEU A 57 8.19 3.24 -3.14
N HIS A 58 8.60 3.20 -4.40
CA HIS A 58 9.99 3.39 -4.78
C HIS A 58 10.31 4.87 -4.94
N ILE A 59 11.36 5.32 -4.27
CA ILE A 59 11.81 6.72 -4.30
C ILE A 59 13.25 6.77 -4.83
N PRO A 60 13.49 7.45 -5.96
CA PRO A 60 14.85 7.70 -6.42
C PRO A 60 15.67 8.43 -5.36
N THR A 61 16.88 7.94 -5.06
CA THR A 61 17.77 8.56 -4.07
C THR A 61 18.08 10.03 -4.42
N GLN A 62 18.11 10.35 -5.72
CA GLN A 62 18.30 11.73 -6.22
C GLN A 62 17.21 12.71 -5.75
N LEU A 63 15.98 12.24 -5.50
CA LEU A 63 14.95 13.08 -4.91
C LEU A 63 15.23 13.34 -3.43
N LEU A 64 15.64 12.32 -2.67
CA LEU A 64 15.89 12.46 -1.23
C LEU A 64 17.08 13.36 -0.89
N ILE A 65 18.09 13.42 -1.77
CA ILE A 65 19.22 14.35 -1.62
C ILE A 65 18.90 15.78 -2.06
N ASN A 66 17.81 15.99 -2.80
CA ASN A 66 17.41 17.32 -3.25
C ASN A 66 16.83 18.11 -2.05
N PRO A 67 17.41 19.25 -1.65
CA PRO A 67 16.89 20.05 -0.55
C PRO A 67 15.47 20.59 -0.80
N ASP A 68 15.10 20.79 -2.07
CA ASP A 68 13.78 21.27 -2.47
C ASP A 68 12.74 20.14 -2.58
N PHE A 69 13.13 18.90 -2.32
CA PHE A 69 12.19 17.79 -2.28
C PHE A 69 11.34 17.85 -1.00
N GLU A 70 10.02 17.83 -1.18
CA GLU A 70 9.03 17.84 -0.11
C GLU A 70 8.38 16.45 0.03
N PRO A 71 8.87 15.58 0.94
CA PRO A 71 8.41 14.19 1.02
C PRO A 71 6.90 14.03 1.20
N HIS A 72 6.29 14.86 2.03
CA HIS A 72 4.85 14.84 2.28
C HIS A 72 4.04 15.20 1.03
N ALA A 73 4.39 16.31 0.36
CA ALA A 73 3.67 16.72 -0.85
C ALA A 73 3.79 15.65 -1.96
N TRP A 74 4.97 15.05 -2.09
CA TRP A 74 5.18 13.91 -2.98
C TRP A 74 4.32 12.71 -2.59
N PHE A 75 4.29 12.34 -1.30
CA PHE A 75 3.53 11.21 -0.81
C PHE A 75 2.01 11.37 -1.01
N VAL A 76 1.46 12.55 -0.69
CA VAL A 76 0.04 12.88 -0.94
C VAL A 76 -0.32 12.74 -2.43
N ARG A 77 0.58 13.13 -3.35
CA ARG A 77 0.36 12.92 -4.78
C ARG A 77 0.34 11.44 -5.15
N GLN A 78 1.16 10.60 -4.51
CA GLN A 78 1.15 9.16 -4.71
C GLN A 78 -0.16 8.51 -4.23
N LEU A 79 -0.74 9.00 -3.13
CA LEU A 79 -2.05 8.56 -2.63
C LEU A 79 -3.17 8.85 -3.66
N GLY A 80 -3.16 10.04 -4.26
CA GLY A 80 -4.12 10.41 -5.31
C GLY A 80 -3.93 9.62 -6.62
N SER A 81 -2.70 9.27 -6.97
CA SER A 81 -2.37 8.61 -8.24
C SER A 81 -2.80 7.13 -8.28
N SER A 82 -2.86 6.47 -7.11
CA SER A 82 -3.38 5.11 -6.95
C SER A 82 -4.90 4.99 -7.02
N GLY A 83 -5.64 6.11 -7.03
CA GLY A 83 -7.10 6.13 -6.99
C GLY A 83 -7.81 6.13 -8.35
N SER A 84 -7.10 6.10 -9.48
CA SER A 84 -7.71 6.29 -10.82
C SER A 84 -7.81 5.03 -11.68
N VAL A 85 -7.92 3.83 -11.09
CA VAL A 85 -8.35 2.62 -11.82
C VAL A 85 -9.37 1.81 -11.01
N SER A 86 -10.57 2.37 -10.85
CA SER A 86 -11.85 1.65 -10.90
C SER A 86 -13.01 2.64 -10.84
N GLU A 87 -13.12 3.49 -11.85
CA GLU A 87 -14.42 4.03 -12.23
C GLU A 87 -15.14 2.96 -13.06
N THR A 88 -15.85 2.06 -12.38
CA THR A 88 -17.06 1.47 -12.96
C THR A 88 -18.23 1.66 -12.00
N ALA A 89 -19.13 2.54 -12.45
CA ALA A 89 -20.55 2.59 -12.15
C ALA A 89 -21.03 3.24 -10.83
N SER A 90 -21.44 4.50 -11.00
CA SER A 90 -22.85 4.94 -10.87
C SER A 90 -23.48 5.12 -9.48
N ARG A 91 -23.67 6.41 -9.14
CA ARG A 91 -24.93 7.07 -8.71
C ARG A 91 -25.60 6.68 -7.37
N PRO A 92 -26.39 7.59 -6.79
CA PRO A 92 -26.90 7.47 -5.43
C PRO A 92 -28.18 6.64 -5.42
N MET A 93 -28.22 5.53 -4.68
CA MET A 93 -29.47 4.96 -4.20
C MET A 93 -29.18 3.96 -3.07
N GLY A 94 -30.11 3.90 -2.13
CA GLY A 94 -29.97 3.20 -0.86
C GLY A 94 -29.60 1.72 -0.97
N ASP A 95 -29.01 1.26 0.14
CA ASP A 95 -29.24 -0.06 0.70
C ASP A 95 -28.97 -1.27 -0.24
N ALA A 96 -27.69 -1.61 -0.41
CA ALA A 96 -27.29 -2.84 -1.11
C ALA A 96 -26.11 -3.56 -0.43
N ARG A 97 -26.06 -3.56 0.91
CA ARG A 97 -25.06 -4.34 1.68
C ARG A 97 -25.34 -5.85 1.71
N ALA A 98 -26.26 -6.38 0.89
CA ALA A 98 -26.77 -7.75 1.01
C ALA A 98 -26.49 -8.69 -0.19
N MET A 99 -25.74 -8.31 -1.23
CA MET A 99 -25.57 -9.18 -2.42
C MET A 99 -24.14 -9.26 -2.97
N ARG A 100 -23.18 -9.74 -2.16
CA ARG A 100 -21.90 -10.20 -2.73
C ARG A 100 -21.22 -11.34 -1.97
N ILE A 101 -22.01 -12.25 -1.40
CA ILE A 101 -21.49 -13.51 -0.81
C ILE A 101 -21.82 -14.75 -1.67
N SER A 102 -22.68 -14.65 -2.70
CA SER A 102 -23.19 -15.83 -3.42
C SER A 102 -22.54 -16.13 -4.77
N GLN A 103 -21.40 -15.53 -5.14
CA GLN A 103 -20.80 -15.71 -6.47
C GLN A 103 -19.37 -16.26 -6.51
N ILE A 104 -18.89 -16.86 -5.41
CA ILE A 104 -17.58 -17.56 -5.34
C ILE A 104 -17.73 -19.08 -5.16
N LEU A 105 -18.95 -19.61 -4.94
CA LEU A 105 -19.15 -21.05 -4.72
C LEU A 105 -19.52 -21.87 -5.98
N ASN A 106 -19.53 -21.29 -7.18
CA ASN A 106 -20.00 -21.99 -8.39
C ASN A 106 -18.99 -22.18 -9.53
N ASN A 107 -17.71 -21.89 -9.32
CA ASN A 107 -16.66 -22.15 -10.32
C ASN A 107 -15.61 -23.19 -9.88
N ALA A 108 -15.90 -23.99 -8.85
CA ALA A 108 -15.16 -25.21 -8.58
C ALA A 108 -15.64 -26.33 -9.53
N ALA A 109 -15.47 -26.12 -10.84
CA ALA A 109 -15.61 -27.15 -11.84
C ALA A 109 -14.21 -27.75 -12.12
N SER A 110 -14.02 -28.96 -11.58
CA SER A 110 -13.16 -30.03 -12.11
C SER A 110 -11.68 -29.74 -12.32
N TYR A 111 -10.84 -30.23 -11.40
CA TYR A 111 -9.45 -30.59 -11.71
C TYR A 111 -9.45 -31.84 -12.62
N PRO A 112 -8.86 -31.81 -13.83
CA PRO A 112 -8.50 -33.02 -14.55
C PRO A 112 -7.08 -33.41 -14.13
N GLY A 113 -6.94 -34.45 -13.29
CA GLY A 113 -5.61 -34.89 -12.89
C GLY A 113 -5.52 -35.95 -11.82
N ASP A 114 -6.53 -36.82 -11.68
CA ASP A 114 -6.34 -38.09 -10.98
C ASP A 114 -5.72 -39.09 -11.96
N ASN A 115 -4.39 -39.18 -11.94
CA ASN A 115 -3.63 -40.30 -12.48
C ASN A 115 -2.44 -40.54 -11.54
N LEU A 116 -2.74 -41.14 -10.39
CA LEU A 116 -1.74 -41.77 -9.54
C LEU A 116 -1.16 -42.98 -10.28
N PRO A 117 0.16 -43.13 -10.42
CA PRO A 117 0.73 -44.40 -10.85
C PRO A 117 0.60 -45.43 -9.72
N ASP A 118 -0.03 -46.56 -10.05
CA ASP A 118 -0.13 -47.78 -9.26
C ASP A 118 1.26 -48.27 -8.86
N PHE A 119 1.58 -48.22 -7.56
CA PHE A 119 2.71 -48.95 -7.00
C PHE A 119 2.23 -50.36 -6.66
N HIS A 120 2.51 -51.32 -7.54
CA HIS A 120 2.45 -52.74 -7.23
C HIS A 120 3.77 -53.21 -6.57
N PRO A 121 3.70 -54.20 -5.66
CA PRO A 121 4.68 -54.48 -4.60
C PRO A 121 6.01 -55.06 -5.05
#